data_AF-A0A485MXW5-F1
#
_entry.id   AF-A0A485MXW5-F1
#
_cell.length_a   1.000
_cell.length_b   1.000
_cell.length_c   1.000
_cell.angle_alpha   90.00
_cell.angle_beta   90.00
_cell.angle_gamma   90.00
#
_symmetry.space_group_name_H-M   'P 1'
#
loop_
_entity.id
_entity.type
_entity.pdbx_description
1 polymer ?
#
loop_
_entity_poly.entity_id
_entity_poly.type
_entity_poly.pdbx_seq_one_letter_code
_entity_poly.pdbx_strand_id
1 'polypeptide(L)'
;MHIQGLRSRYSAAQLHLHWGNQNDPHGSEHTVGGKHFAAEMGSFNPSYDKIFRHLQDVKYKGQEVLIPGFSIEELLPERPDEYYRYKGSLTTPPCHPTVLWTVFRNPVQISQEQLLALETALYCTHVDDPSPREMVNNFRRVQNFDERLVYISFRQVQDLTYTGLSLGIILSVALAGVLGICVVLAVSIWLFRRKKSSKKGDNKGVIYKPAIKKETEAHA
;
A
#
# COMPACT_ATOMS: atom_id res chain seq x y z
N MET A 1 -13.11 -29.36 13.12
CA MET A 1 -12.10 -28.48 12.49
C MET A 1 -11.18 -27.92 13.57
N HIS A 2 -9.86 -27.92 13.37
CA HIS A 2 -8.89 -27.29 14.28
C HIS A 2 -7.74 -26.67 13.48
N ILE A 3 -7.11 -25.65 14.04
CA ILE A 3 -5.94 -24.99 13.44
C ILE A 3 -4.67 -25.70 13.92
N GLN A 4 -3.80 -26.07 12.98
CA GLN A 4 -2.45 -26.58 13.23
C GLN A 4 -1.41 -25.47 12.96
N GLY A 5 -0.19 -25.62 13.48
CA GLY A 5 0.91 -24.66 13.28
C GLY A 5 1.00 -23.53 14.31
N LEU A 6 0.08 -23.46 15.27
CA LEU A 6 0.20 -22.62 16.47
C LEU A 6 0.84 -23.40 17.62
N ARG A 7 1.29 -22.69 18.67
CA ARG A 7 1.92 -23.32 19.86
C ARG A 7 1.00 -24.32 20.58
N SER A 8 -0.30 -24.08 20.49
CA SER A 8 -1.34 -24.93 21.06
C SER A 8 -2.37 -25.28 19.99
N ARG A 9 -3.13 -26.34 20.21
CA ARG A 9 -4.28 -26.69 19.36
C ARG A 9 -5.43 -25.73 19.64
N TYR A 10 -5.95 -25.09 18.59
CA TYR A 10 -7.18 -24.28 18.65
C TYR A 10 -8.28 -25.00 17.87
N SER A 11 -9.37 -25.35 18.54
CA SER A 11 -10.55 -25.97 17.92
C SER A 11 -11.56 -24.92 17.52
N ALA A 12 -12.22 -25.10 16.38
CA ALA A 12 -13.30 -24.21 15.94
C ALA A 12 -14.49 -24.32 16.91
N ALA A 13 -15.14 -23.19 17.20
CA ALA A 13 -16.33 -23.11 18.04
C ALA A 13 -17.52 -22.51 17.29
N GLN A 14 -17.31 -21.36 16.63
CA GLN A 14 -18.32 -20.66 15.82
C GLN A 14 -17.64 -19.79 14.75
N LEU A 15 -18.44 -19.32 13.80
CA LEU A 15 -18.12 -18.25 12.87
C LEU A 15 -19.27 -17.21 12.91
N HIS A 16 -18.95 -15.94 12.73
CA HIS A 16 -19.91 -14.85 12.54
C HIS A 16 -19.34 -13.80 11.58
N LEU A 17 -20.19 -12.90 11.10
CA LEU A 17 -19.85 -11.85 10.14
C LEU A 17 -20.11 -10.45 10.72
N HIS A 18 -19.37 -9.46 10.22
CA HIS A 18 -19.56 -8.04 10.48
C HIS A 18 -19.73 -7.32 9.13
N TRP A 19 -20.63 -6.36 9.06
CA TRP A 19 -20.96 -5.61 7.84
C TRP A 19 -21.42 -4.18 8.15
N GLY A 20 -21.50 -3.38 7.08
CA GLY A 20 -21.85 -1.97 7.14
C GLY A 20 -23.34 -1.77 6.95
N ASN A 21 -23.69 -0.86 6.04
CA ASN A 21 -25.05 -0.64 5.60
C ASN A 21 -25.06 -0.19 4.13
N GLN A 22 -26.22 -0.20 3.49
CA GLN A 22 -26.34 0.13 2.06
C GLN A 22 -25.78 1.51 1.66
N ASN A 23 -25.81 2.50 2.56
CA ASN A 23 -25.30 3.85 2.29
C ASN A 23 -23.80 3.96 2.52
N ASP A 24 -23.23 3.08 3.35
CA ASP A 24 -21.81 3.00 3.67
C ASP A 24 -21.41 1.52 3.81
N PRO A 25 -21.15 0.82 2.68
CA PRO A 25 -20.91 -0.62 2.64
C PRO A 25 -19.51 -1.01 3.15
N HIS A 26 -18.87 -0.14 3.94
CA HIS A 26 -17.53 -0.32 4.49
C HIS A 26 -17.58 -0.81 5.95
N GLY A 27 -17.94 -2.09 6.13
CA GLY A 27 -18.23 -2.66 7.45
C GLY A 27 -17.16 -3.57 8.09
N SER A 28 -15.93 -3.56 7.59
CA SER A 28 -14.89 -4.43 8.16
C SER A 28 -14.36 -3.89 9.49
N GLU A 29 -14.07 -4.78 10.44
CA GLU A 29 -13.50 -4.35 11.73
C GLU A 29 -12.02 -3.93 11.59
N HIS A 30 -11.25 -4.68 10.81
CA HIS A 30 -9.86 -4.34 10.49
C HIS A 30 -9.76 -3.44 9.26
N THR A 31 -8.69 -2.66 9.20
CA THR A 31 -8.32 -1.86 8.03
C THR A 31 -6.88 -2.13 7.62
N VAL A 32 -6.59 -2.05 6.32
CA VAL A 32 -5.22 -2.16 5.79
C VAL A 32 -4.87 -0.86 5.07
N GLY A 33 -3.81 -0.18 5.51
CA GLY A 33 -3.48 1.16 4.98
C GLY A 33 -4.59 2.20 5.18
N GLY A 34 -5.37 2.07 6.26
CA GLY A 34 -6.49 2.96 6.59
C GLY A 34 -7.78 2.70 5.80
N LYS A 35 -7.82 1.69 4.93
CA LYS A 35 -9.02 1.33 4.17
C LYS A 35 -9.75 0.15 4.80
N HIS A 36 -11.07 0.23 4.85
CA HIS A 36 -11.93 -0.90 5.19
C HIS A 36 -11.99 -1.87 4.01
N PHE A 37 -11.89 -3.16 4.30
CA PHE A 37 -12.03 -4.24 3.35
C PHE A 37 -13.18 -5.08 3.86
N ALA A 38 -14.40 -4.74 3.44
CA ALA A 38 -15.44 -5.75 3.39
C ALA A 38 -14.92 -6.97 2.59
N ALA A 39 -15.70 -8.05 2.51
CA ALA A 39 -15.56 -8.90 1.34
C ALA A 39 -15.55 -7.98 0.10
N GLU A 40 -14.54 -8.10 -0.76
CA GLU A 40 -14.45 -7.23 -1.93
C GLU A 40 -15.66 -7.49 -2.81
N MET A 41 -16.35 -6.42 -3.23
CA MET A 41 -17.43 -6.57 -4.18
C MET A 41 -16.85 -7.11 -5.48
N GLY A 42 -17.28 -8.30 -5.87
CA GLY A 42 -16.75 -9.02 -7.01
C GLY A 42 -17.79 -9.95 -7.61
N SER A 43 -17.37 -11.15 -8.00
CA SER A 43 -18.28 -12.16 -8.55
C SER A 43 -19.08 -12.87 -7.45
N PHE A 44 -20.18 -13.52 -7.85
CA PHE A 44 -20.99 -14.34 -6.97
C PHE A 44 -20.16 -15.47 -6.34
N ASN A 45 -20.25 -15.59 -5.02
CA ASN A 45 -19.51 -16.56 -4.26
C ASN A 45 -20.42 -17.72 -3.79
N PRO A 46 -20.35 -18.90 -4.44
CA PRO A 46 -21.22 -20.03 -4.09
C PRO A 46 -20.92 -20.60 -2.70
N SER A 47 -19.72 -20.42 -2.17
CA SER A 47 -19.34 -20.91 -0.83
C SER A 47 -20.03 -20.10 0.26
N TYR A 48 -20.04 -18.78 0.12
CA TYR A 48 -20.76 -17.88 1.04
C TYR A 48 -22.28 -18.01 0.90
N ASP A 49 -22.78 -18.30 -0.30
CA ASP A 49 -24.22 -18.52 -0.53
C ASP A 49 -24.78 -19.71 0.28
N LYS A 50 -23.94 -20.71 0.60
CA LYS A 50 -24.33 -21.82 1.49
C LYS A 50 -24.80 -21.34 2.87
N ILE A 51 -24.34 -20.16 3.31
CA ILE A 51 -24.80 -19.46 4.51
C ILE A 51 -25.90 -18.45 4.14
N PHE A 52 -25.64 -17.58 3.16
CA PHE A 52 -26.50 -16.42 2.89
C PHE A 52 -27.92 -16.77 2.46
N ARG A 53 -28.11 -17.91 1.78
CA ARG A 53 -29.45 -18.39 1.41
C ARG A 53 -30.38 -18.66 2.60
N HIS A 54 -29.83 -18.84 3.81
CA HIS A 54 -30.60 -19.09 5.04
C HIS A 54 -30.87 -17.81 5.85
N LEU A 55 -30.41 -16.63 5.41
CA LEU A 55 -30.64 -15.38 6.15
C LEU A 55 -32.13 -15.06 6.33
N GLN A 56 -32.97 -15.49 5.38
CA GLN A 56 -34.42 -15.32 5.47
C GLN A 56 -35.07 -16.17 6.57
N ASP A 57 -34.43 -17.27 6.97
CA ASP A 57 -34.94 -18.18 8.01
C ASP A 57 -34.56 -17.72 9.43
N VAL A 58 -33.64 -16.74 9.56
CA VAL A 58 -33.15 -16.19 10.83
C VAL A 58 -33.20 -14.67 10.88
N LYS A 59 -34.25 -14.11 10.27
CA LYS A 59 -34.45 -12.66 10.12
C LYS A 59 -34.43 -11.88 11.44
N TYR A 60 -35.02 -12.43 12.50
CA TYR A 60 -35.17 -11.77 13.80
C TYR A 60 -34.34 -12.43 14.89
N LYS A 61 -34.01 -11.65 15.92
CA LYS A 61 -33.22 -12.11 17.07
C LYS A 61 -33.87 -13.34 17.72
N GLY A 62 -33.05 -14.37 17.95
CA GLY A 62 -33.45 -15.60 18.63
C GLY A 62 -33.99 -16.68 17.69
N GLN A 63 -34.11 -16.41 16.39
CA GLN A 63 -34.38 -17.45 15.40
C GLN A 63 -33.10 -18.24 15.11
N GLU A 64 -33.27 -19.53 14.82
CA GLU A 64 -32.18 -20.46 14.50
C GLU A 64 -32.57 -21.33 13.30
N VAL A 65 -31.57 -21.70 12.50
CA VAL A 65 -31.73 -22.58 11.35
C VAL A 65 -30.55 -23.54 11.26
N LEU A 66 -30.81 -24.77 10.82
CA LEU A 66 -29.78 -25.77 10.58
C LEU A 66 -29.23 -25.66 9.16
N ILE A 67 -27.93 -25.41 9.06
CA ILE A 67 -27.21 -25.36 7.77
C ILE A 67 -26.55 -26.72 7.52
N PRO A 68 -26.79 -27.38 6.36
CA PRO A 68 -26.08 -28.60 6.00
C PRO A 68 -24.56 -28.40 6.00
N GLY A 69 -23.82 -29.40 6.47
CA GLY A 69 -22.36 -29.33 6.54
C GLY A 69 -21.71 -29.10 5.17
N PHE A 70 -20.71 -28.23 5.12
CA PHE A 70 -19.88 -27.96 3.95
C PHE A 70 -18.44 -27.65 4.40
N SER A 71 -17.50 -27.61 3.46
CA SER A 71 -16.11 -27.29 3.80
C SER A 71 -15.96 -25.81 4.13
N ILE A 72 -15.60 -25.51 5.38
CA ILE A 72 -15.35 -24.14 5.85
C ILE A 72 -14.10 -23.53 5.20
N GLU A 73 -13.18 -24.36 4.70
CA GLU A 73 -11.99 -23.90 3.98
C GLU A 73 -12.37 -23.14 2.70
N GLU A 74 -13.54 -23.42 2.12
CA GLU A 74 -14.05 -22.71 0.94
C GLU A 74 -14.44 -21.25 1.23
N LEU A 75 -14.50 -20.85 2.50
CA LEU A 75 -14.76 -19.46 2.92
C LEU A 75 -13.46 -18.64 3.06
N LEU A 76 -12.30 -19.30 2.95
CA LEU A 76 -10.98 -18.66 3.06
C LEU A 76 -10.57 -18.05 1.71
N PRO A 77 -9.71 -17.01 1.72
CA PRO A 77 -9.16 -16.43 0.50
C PRO A 77 -8.14 -17.35 -0.18
N GLU A 78 -7.79 -17.06 -1.43
CA GLU A 78 -6.92 -17.89 -2.28
C GLU A 78 -5.52 -18.14 -1.69
N ARG A 79 -4.96 -17.18 -0.94
CA ARG A 79 -3.61 -17.26 -0.37
C ARG A 79 -3.65 -17.17 1.16
N PRO A 80 -4.13 -18.22 1.85
CA PRO A 80 -4.26 -18.23 3.30
C PRO A 80 -2.91 -18.32 4.02
N ASP A 81 -1.83 -18.60 3.30
CA ASP A 81 -0.46 -18.54 3.81
C ASP A 81 0.04 -17.10 4.00
N GLU A 82 -0.63 -16.11 3.39
CA GLU A 82 -0.34 -14.69 3.58
C GLU A 82 -1.29 -14.02 4.57
N TYR A 83 -0.76 -13.65 5.73
CA TYR A 83 -1.56 -13.08 6.81
C TYR A 83 -0.76 -12.13 7.69
N TYR A 84 -1.50 -11.30 8.39
CA TYR A 84 -1.08 -10.49 9.52
C TYR A 84 -1.36 -11.25 10.83
N ARG A 85 -0.46 -11.13 11.80
CA ARG A 85 -0.53 -11.82 13.09
C ARG A 85 -0.24 -10.85 14.24
N TYR A 86 -1.12 -10.80 15.24
CA TYR A 86 -0.90 -10.01 16.44
C TYR A 86 -1.74 -10.51 17.63
N LYS A 87 -1.38 -10.10 18.86
CA LYS A 87 -2.20 -10.33 20.06
C LYS A 87 -3.16 -9.16 20.26
N GLY A 88 -4.45 -9.46 20.37
CA GLY A 88 -5.50 -8.47 20.54
C GLY A 88 -6.60 -8.97 21.47
N SER A 89 -7.80 -8.43 21.28
CA SER A 89 -8.98 -8.73 22.09
C SER A 89 -10.14 -9.24 21.26
N LEU A 90 -11.20 -9.66 21.96
CA LEU A 90 -12.53 -9.71 21.38
C LEU A 90 -12.94 -8.31 20.91
N THR A 91 -13.66 -8.24 19.80
CA THR A 91 -14.24 -7.00 19.25
C THR A 91 -15.64 -6.74 19.77
N THR A 92 -16.26 -7.74 20.42
CA THR A 92 -17.52 -7.64 21.15
C THR A 92 -17.28 -7.67 22.67
N PRO A 93 -18.16 -7.06 23.49
CA PRO A 93 -18.11 -7.19 24.94
C PRO A 93 -18.06 -8.67 25.37
N PRO A 94 -17.24 -9.03 26.38
CA PRO A 94 -16.52 -8.15 27.32
C PRO A 94 -15.12 -7.70 26.87
N CYS A 95 -14.76 -7.81 25.58
CA CYS A 95 -13.52 -7.27 25.03
C CYS A 95 -12.22 -7.86 25.65
N HIS A 96 -12.25 -9.13 26.08
CA HIS A 96 -11.08 -9.76 26.73
C HIS A 96 -9.84 -9.78 25.80
N PRO A 97 -8.64 -9.43 26.29
CA PRO A 97 -7.40 -9.36 25.51
C PRO A 97 -6.73 -10.73 25.34
N THR A 98 -7.50 -11.72 24.87
CA THR A 98 -7.10 -13.14 24.83
C THR A 98 -7.02 -13.71 23.41
N VAL A 99 -7.15 -12.86 22.39
CA VAL A 99 -7.25 -13.30 20.98
C VAL A 99 -5.89 -13.22 20.30
N LEU A 100 -5.45 -14.34 19.73
CA LEU A 100 -4.34 -14.36 18.77
C LEU A 100 -4.94 -14.18 17.37
N TRP A 101 -4.88 -12.96 16.85
CA TRP A 101 -5.47 -12.61 15.57
C TRP A 101 -4.64 -13.13 14.40
N THR A 102 -5.32 -13.70 13.41
CA THR A 102 -4.79 -13.96 12.07
C THR A 102 -5.73 -13.28 11.09
N VAL A 103 -5.25 -12.27 10.39
CA VAL A 103 -6.03 -11.54 9.37
C VAL A 103 -5.38 -11.82 8.04
N PHE A 104 -6.09 -12.51 7.13
CA PHE A 104 -5.52 -12.83 5.82
C PHE A 104 -5.27 -11.57 5.01
N ARG A 105 -4.19 -11.58 4.21
CA ARG A 105 -3.81 -10.44 3.39
C ARG A 105 -4.77 -10.25 2.21
N ASN A 106 -5.25 -11.34 1.65
CA ASN A 106 -6.08 -11.33 0.45
C ASN A 106 -7.54 -11.41 0.90
N PRO A 107 -8.42 -10.51 0.40
CA PRO A 107 -9.83 -10.57 0.73
C PRO A 107 -10.51 -11.70 -0.05
N VAL A 108 -11.69 -12.10 0.42
CA VAL A 108 -12.64 -12.89 -0.37
C VAL A 108 -13.54 -11.95 -1.14
N GLN A 109 -14.08 -12.41 -2.26
CA GLN A 109 -15.07 -11.67 -3.02
C GLN A 109 -16.47 -12.25 -2.80
N ILE A 110 -17.48 -11.38 -2.76
CA ILE A 110 -18.91 -11.71 -2.85
C ILE A 110 -19.58 -10.76 -3.84
N SER A 111 -20.70 -11.14 -4.44
CA SER A 111 -21.39 -10.23 -5.36
C SER A 111 -22.08 -9.08 -4.61
N GLN A 112 -22.43 -8.04 -5.37
CA GLN A 112 -23.19 -6.91 -4.83
C GLN A 112 -24.52 -7.37 -4.23
N GLU A 113 -25.20 -8.32 -4.85
CA GLU A 113 -26.47 -8.88 -4.36
C GLU A 113 -26.29 -9.64 -3.06
N GLN A 114 -25.18 -10.38 -2.92
CA GLN A 114 -24.85 -11.09 -1.68
C GLN A 114 -24.53 -10.13 -0.54
N LEU A 115 -23.79 -9.06 -0.82
CA LEU A 115 -23.51 -8.01 0.16
C LEU A 115 -24.81 -7.31 0.59
N LEU A 116 -25.66 -6.94 -0.37
CA LEU A 116 -26.95 -6.31 -0.11
C LEU A 116 -27.87 -7.22 0.73
N ALA A 117 -27.89 -8.52 0.45
CA ALA A 117 -28.66 -9.49 1.24
C ALA A 117 -28.18 -9.50 2.69
N LEU A 118 -26.85 -9.49 2.93
CA LEU A 118 -26.29 -9.44 4.27
C LEU A 118 -26.66 -8.13 5.01
N GLU A 119 -26.63 -7.00 4.31
CA GLU A 119 -26.90 -5.67 4.87
C GLU A 119 -28.38 -5.40 5.17
N THR A 120 -29.30 -6.22 4.65
CA THR A 120 -30.76 -5.94 4.71
C THR A 120 -31.61 -7.08 5.26
N ALA A 121 -31.08 -8.30 5.35
CA ALA A 121 -31.90 -9.45 5.72
C ALA A 121 -32.21 -9.54 7.22
N LEU A 122 -31.39 -8.96 8.10
CA LEU A 122 -31.39 -9.28 9.52
C LEU A 122 -31.82 -8.11 10.42
N TYR A 123 -32.44 -8.43 11.55
CA TYR A 123 -32.90 -7.52 12.59
C TYR A 123 -32.29 -7.89 13.95
N CYS A 124 -31.90 -6.89 14.73
CA CYS A 124 -31.36 -7.09 16.09
C CYS A 124 -32.45 -7.18 17.18
N THR A 125 -33.71 -7.07 16.77
CA THR A 125 -34.92 -7.14 17.62
C THR A 125 -35.64 -8.47 17.45
N HIS A 126 -36.47 -8.83 18.43
CA HIS A 126 -37.37 -9.99 18.31
C HIS A 126 -38.52 -9.69 17.33
N VAL A 127 -39.23 -10.74 16.90
CA VAL A 127 -40.30 -10.64 15.89
C VAL A 127 -41.50 -9.80 16.36
N ASP A 128 -41.73 -9.78 17.67
CA ASP A 128 -42.82 -9.09 18.36
C ASP A 128 -42.42 -7.70 18.88
N ASP A 129 -41.19 -7.25 18.60
CA ASP A 129 -40.73 -5.92 18.99
C ASP A 129 -41.51 -4.84 18.22
N PRO A 130 -42.21 -3.91 18.92
CA PRO A 130 -43.01 -2.87 18.26
C PRO A 130 -42.15 -1.83 17.52
N SER A 131 -40.83 -1.83 17.71
CA SER A 131 -39.88 -0.93 17.08
C SER A 131 -38.72 -1.72 16.48
N PRO A 132 -38.94 -2.44 15.37
CA PRO A 132 -37.93 -3.31 14.78
C PRO A 132 -36.70 -2.51 14.34
N ARG A 133 -35.51 -3.03 14.62
CA ARG A 133 -34.23 -2.41 14.23
C ARG A 133 -33.41 -3.35 13.38
N GLU A 134 -33.09 -2.90 12.17
CA GLU A 134 -32.19 -3.58 11.25
C GLU A 134 -30.83 -3.83 11.92
N MET A 135 -30.23 -4.97 11.63
CA MET A 135 -28.89 -5.32 12.07
C MET A 135 -27.91 -4.79 11.03
N VAL A 136 -27.44 -3.57 11.23
CA VAL A 136 -26.47 -2.89 10.37
C VAL A 136 -25.36 -2.25 11.20
N ASN A 137 -24.23 -1.94 10.58
CA ASN A 137 -23.07 -1.32 11.22
C ASN A 137 -22.61 -2.09 12.48
N ASN A 138 -22.65 -3.42 12.42
CA ASN A 138 -22.38 -4.30 13.55
C ASN A 138 -20.88 -4.57 13.73
N PHE A 139 -20.02 -3.58 13.45
CA PHE A 139 -18.57 -3.67 13.53
C PHE A 139 -18.01 -2.69 14.58
N ARG A 140 -16.91 -3.06 15.23
CA ARG A 140 -16.21 -2.16 16.13
C ARG A 140 -15.28 -1.23 15.34
N ARG A 141 -15.22 0.04 15.74
CA ARG A 141 -14.21 0.99 15.23
C ARG A 141 -12.79 0.52 15.54
N VAL A 142 -11.85 0.86 14.66
CA VAL A 142 -10.42 0.63 14.89
C VAL A 142 -9.99 1.23 16.24
N GLN A 143 -9.14 0.50 16.96
CA GLN A 143 -8.64 0.91 18.27
C GLN A 143 -7.19 1.38 18.13
N ASN A 144 -6.75 2.27 19.02
CA ASN A 144 -5.36 2.72 19.05
C ASN A 144 -4.40 1.52 19.18
N PHE A 145 -3.34 1.55 18.39
CA PHE A 145 -2.41 0.42 18.25
C PHE A 145 -0.98 0.73 18.73
N ASP A 146 -0.69 1.97 19.11
CA ASP A 146 0.54 2.47 19.75
C ASP A 146 1.82 1.68 19.39
N GLU A 147 2.60 1.27 20.41
CA GLU A 147 3.92 0.64 20.24
C GLU A 147 3.86 -0.87 19.91
N ARG A 148 2.71 -1.40 19.50
CA ARG A 148 2.58 -2.83 19.17
C ARG A 148 2.99 -3.08 17.72
N LEU A 149 3.56 -4.26 17.49
CA LEU A 149 3.91 -4.73 16.16
C LEU A 149 2.84 -5.69 15.63
N VAL A 150 2.56 -5.58 14.34
CA VAL A 150 1.84 -6.59 13.56
C VAL A 150 2.88 -7.37 12.76
N TYR A 151 2.93 -8.68 12.97
CA TYR A 151 3.81 -9.57 12.20
C TYR A 151 3.14 -9.94 10.88
N ILE A 152 3.93 -10.10 9.82
CA ILE A 152 3.46 -10.54 8.50
C ILE A 152 4.12 -11.88 8.15
N SER A 153 3.39 -12.76 7.47
CA SER A 153 3.94 -14.04 6.95
C SER A 153 4.53 -13.93 5.54
N PHE A 154 4.22 -12.84 4.83
CA PHE A 154 4.63 -12.60 3.44
C PHE A 154 5.81 -11.63 3.36
N ARG A 155 6.56 -11.70 2.26
CA ARG A 155 7.61 -10.72 1.98
C ARG A 155 6.98 -9.42 1.48
N GLN A 156 7.27 -8.31 2.14
CA GLN A 156 6.99 -7.01 1.59
C GLN A 156 8.00 -6.74 0.47
N VAL A 157 7.56 -6.78 -0.78
CA VAL A 157 8.38 -6.23 -1.87
C VAL A 157 8.51 -4.75 -1.55
N GLN A 158 9.73 -4.29 -1.31
CA GLN A 158 10.02 -2.85 -1.22
C GLN A 158 9.68 -2.26 -2.58
N ASP A 159 8.47 -1.74 -2.72
CA ASP A 159 8.16 -0.77 -3.73
C ASP A 159 9.09 0.41 -3.44
N LEU A 160 10.08 0.62 -4.31
CA LEU A 160 11.09 1.68 -4.23
C LEU A 160 10.48 3.10 -4.22
N THR A 161 9.15 3.21 -4.26
CA THR A 161 8.34 4.42 -4.16
C THR A 161 8.24 4.98 -2.72
N TYR A 162 8.78 4.29 -1.70
CA TYR A 162 8.72 4.78 -0.31
C TYR A 162 9.78 5.85 0.05
N THR A 163 10.75 6.10 -0.81
CA THR A 163 11.48 7.39 -0.73
C THR A 163 10.62 8.38 -1.49
N GLY A 164 10.00 9.36 -0.82
CA GLY A 164 9.04 10.32 -1.39
C GLY A 164 9.57 11.26 -2.48
N LEU A 165 10.61 10.85 -3.20
CA LEU A 165 11.11 11.45 -4.41
C LEU A 165 10.33 10.81 -5.56
N SER A 166 9.38 11.54 -6.13
CA SER A 166 8.77 11.11 -7.39
C SER A 166 9.89 10.82 -8.40
N LEU A 167 9.67 9.88 -9.33
CA LEU A 167 10.63 9.58 -10.40
C LEU A 167 11.10 10.87 -11.12
N GLY A 168 10.21 11.86 -11.21
CA GLY A 168 10.52 13.19 -11.72
C GLY A 168 11.56 13.96 -10.92
N ILE A 169 11.63 13.82 -9.60
CA ILE A 169 12.65 14.47 -8.76
C ILE A 169 14.02 13.79 -8.95
N ILE A 170 14.04 12.46 -9.08
CA ILE A 170 15.30 11.73 -9.35
C ILE A 170 15.86 12.14 -10.72
N LEU A 171 15.00 12.18 -11.73
CA LEU A 171 15.37 12.63 -13.09
C LEU A 171 15.82 14.09 -13.10
N SER A 172 15.17 14.98 -12.35
CA SER A 172 15.53 16.40 -12.33
C SER A 172 16.87 16.65 -11.64
N VAL A 173 17.16 15.96 -10.53
CA VAL A 173 18.47 16.04 -9.85
C VAL A 173 19.58 15.50 -10.74
N ALA A 174 19.34 14.38 -11.42
CA ALA A 174 20.32 13.82 -12.37
C ALA A 174 20.60 14.77 -13.55
N LEU A 175 19.55 15.36 -14.14
CA LEU A 175 19.67 16.34 -15.24
C LEU A 175 20.40 17.61 -14.79
N ALA A 176 20.09 18.13 -13.59
CA ALA A 176 20.77 19.29 -13.02
C ALA A 176 22.26 19.02 -12.77
N GLY A 177 22.60 17.82 -12.30
CA GLY A 177 24.00 17.39 -12.13
C GLY A 177 24.77 17.36 -13.46
N VAL A 178 24.19 16.78 -14.50
CA VAL A 178 24.80 16.74 -15.85
C VAL A 178 24.99 18.15 -16.43
N LEU A 179 23.97 19.00 -16.33
CA LEU A 179 24.04 20.40 -16.77
C LEU A 179 25.14 21.17 -16.02
N GLY A 180 25.25 20.98 -14.70
CA GLY A 180 26.30 21.59 -13.89
C GLY A 180 27.71 21.19 -14.36
N ILE A 181 27.94 19.91 -14.63
CA ILE A 181 29.22 19.41 -15.16
C ILE A 181 29.52 20.03 -16.54
N CYS A 182 28.53 20.08 -17.43
CA CYS A 182 28.68 20.70 -18.75
C CYS A 182 29.08 22.18 -18.67
N VAL A 183 28.46 22.95 -17.76
CA VAL A 183 28.79 24.37 -17.55
C VAL A 183 30.21 24.53 -17.03
N VAL A 184 30.62 23.71 -16.04
CA VAL A 184 31.99 23.76 -15.50
C VAL A 184 33.03 23.44 -16.58
N LEU A 185 32.77 22.43 -17.42
CA LEU A 185 33.64 22.09 -18.54
C LEU A 185 33.71 23.23 -19.57
N ALA A 186 32.57 23.83 -19.93
CA ALA A 186 32.52 24.95 -20.87
C ALA A 186 33.28 26.17 -20.35
N VAL A 187 33.11 26.53 -19.07
CA VAL A 187 33.85 27.63 -18.42
C VAL A 187 35.34 27.33 -18.37
N SER A 188 35.72 26.10 -18.03
CA SER A 188 37.12 25.66 -17.99
C SER A 188 37.78 25.77 -19.37
N ILE A 189 37.09 25.31 -20.42
CA ILE A 189 37.54 25.44 -21.81
C ILE A 189 37.66 26.92 -22.22
N TRP A 190 36.68 27.75 -21.86
CA TRP A 190 36.69 29.18 -22.17
C TRP A 190 37.87 29.90 -21.51
N LEU A 191 38.12 29.65 -20.22
CA LEU A 191 39.27 30.19 -19.49
C LEU A 191 40.60 29.77 -20.12
N PHE A 192 40.71 28.50 -20.54
CA PHE A 192 41.91 27.99 -21.21
C PHE A 192 42.15 28.67 -22.57
N ARG A 193 41.09 28.88 -23.37
CA ARG A 193 41.17 29.60 -24.65
C ARG A 193 41.54 31.08 -24.46
N ARG A 194 40.99 31.75 -23.44
CA ARG A 194 41.33 33.14 -23.09
C ARG A 194 42.80 33.29 -22.71
N LYS A 195 43.34 32.38 -21.89
CA LYS A 195 44.76 32.36 -21.50
C LYS A 195 45.70 32.14 -22.70
N LYS A 196 45.32 31.27 -23.65
CA LYS A 196 46.08 31.04 -24.89
C LYS A 196 46.06 32.26 -25.83
N SER A 197 44.95 32.99 -25.89
CA SER A 197 44.84 34.24 -26.66
C SER A 197 45.73 35.35 -26.09
N SER A 198 45.73 35.52 -24.76
CA SER A 198 46.59 36.50 -24.07
C SER A 198 48.08 36.23 -24.26
N LYS A 199 48.53 34.97 -24.26
CA LYS A 199 49.93 34.61 -24.57
C LYS A 199 50.36 34.89 -26.01
N LYS A 200 49.43 35.05 -26.96
CA LYS A 200 49.75 35.28 -28.38
C LYS A 200 49.92 36.77 -28.72
N GLY A 201 49.61 37.69 -27.78
CA GLY A 201 49.60 39.13 -27.99
C GLY A 201 50.91 39.88 -27.71
N ASP A 202 51.88 39.28 -27.02
CA ASP A 202 53.00 40.03 -26.39
C ASP A 202 54.40 39.80 -27.02
N ASN A 203 54.51 39.13 -28.16
CA ASN A 203 55.78 39.00 -28.90
C ASN A 203 55.77 39.87 -30.17
N LYS A 204 56.00 41.18 -30.02
CA LYS A 204 56.51 42.04 -31.11
C LYS A 204 57.76 42.78 -30.62
N GLY A 205 58.92 42.13 -30.77
CA GLY A 205 60.21 42.79 -30.61
C GLY A 205 60.43 43.82 -31.72
N VAL A 206 60.90 45.01 -31.35
CA VAL A 206 61.26 46.10 -32.25
C VAL A 206 62.66 45.84 -32.82
N ILE A 207 62.82 45.87 -34.14
CA ILE A 207 64.07 45.64 -34.85
C ILE A 207 64.69 47.00 -35.23
N TYR A 208 65.89 47.31 -34.72
CA TYR A 208 66.69 48.46 -35.14
C TYR A 208 67.60 48.08 -36.32
N LYS A 209 67.66 48.91 -37.37
CA LYS A 209 68.59 48.75 -38.50
C LYS A 209 69.76 49.75 -38.37
N PRO A 210 71.03 49.31 -38.45
CA PRO A 210 72.18 50.20 -38.49
C PRO A 210 72.36 50.84 -39.88
N ALA A 211 72.77 52.10 -39.91
CA ALA A 211 73.17 52.81 -41.14
C ALA A 211 74.61 52.45 -41.52
N ILE A 212 74.85 52.03 -42.76
CA ILE A 212 76.19 51.77 -43.30
C ILE A 212 76.61 52.94 -44.21
N LYS A 213 77.74 53.55 -43.85
CA LYS A 213 78.47 54.58 -44.60
C LYS A 213 79.09 53.93 -45.85
N LYS A 214 78.92 54.55 -47.02
CA LYS A 214 79.64 54.21 -48.25
C LYS A 214 81.07 54.77 -48.15
N GLU A 215 82.05 53.91 -48.35
CA GLU A 215 83.39 54.28 -48.79
C GLU A 215 83.81 53.40 -49.96
N THR A 216 84.73 53.96 -50.72
CA THR A 216 84.91 53.89 -52.17
C THR A 216 86.05 52.95 -52.58
N GLU A 217 86.17 52.70 -53.90
CA GLU A 217 87.39 52.29 -54.63
C GLU A 217 87.86 50.83 -54.48
N ALA A 218 88.50 50.16 -55.45
CA ALA A 218 88.87 50.42 -56.85
C ALA A 218 89.26 49.08 -57.53
N HIS A 219 89.07 49.04 -58.86
CA HIS A 219 89.86 48.37 -59.92
C HIS A 219 90.79 47.18 -59.60
N ALA A 220 90.60 46.04 -60.28
CA ALA A 220 91.30 45.65 -61.52
C ALA A 220 90.71 44.35 -62.09
#